data_AF-A0AAW0ZPF7-F1
#
_entry.id   AF-A0AAW0ZPF7-F1
#
_cell.length_a   1.000
_cell.length_b   1.000
_cell.length_c   1.000
_cell.angle_alpha   90.00
_cell.angle_beta   90.00
_cell.angle_gamma   90.00
#
_symmetry.space_group_name_H-M   'P 1'
#
loop_
_entity.id
_entity.type
_entity.pdbx_description
1 polymer ?
#
loop_
_entity_poly.entity_id
_entity_poly.type
_entity_poly.pdbx_seq_one_letter_code
_entity_poly.pdbx_strand_id
1 'polypeptide(L)'
;MNVNKRPKIPITRCDQYQELEKDPDKTPLTERSCHGYALDTLPPEVLEMIFRLLPLHDVATSVRLVSRHCSMVAAAVLNGAFLTAYTKLESITKRNESVMKSAKTDTELLACSKALNALELIKAQYKMLRAVTWRYTHPPTKQQKFPRLCFYAGSLLDNLNELLGRISKYHPSIVGPRAPESSVSPFIAICKRFMNFFEKISERRVNSRSALISGCKIVDVLDCLVEGRQVLFFKVSTNKRNTGRIVSMKLRYTMKRAWFTCLDVFRKIDENSWRDEQRFMYLRLRRLVGSVNEHLFENLHYEHQLLLQIPLTLPLRPPPASTYSGYGEYGGRFFYYGNMNKYAYETKFVHTVNTANLTVETEQQVQRPPSFDLVIEIELKCTPDLAPLAARSILKSDEFKTHEMRTCRSQQLHLRMSVVCPASLANRLPGNFVWELRTPRRIFTVEDL
;
A
#
# COMPACT_ATOMS: atom_id res chain seq x y z
N MET A 1 -41.07 -2.63 0.33
CA MET A 1 -41.80 -1.51 0.96
C MET A 1 -41.05 -1.12 2.22
N ASN A 2 -40.69 0.17 2.38
CA ASN A 2 -40.67 1.00 3.61
C ASN A 2 -40.12 0.38 4.93
N VAL A 3 -39.30 1.00 5.78
CA VAL A 3 -38.94 2.40 6.09
C VAL A 3 -37.63 2.32 6.91
N ASN A 4 -36.67 3.22 6.70
CA ASN A 4 -35.82 3.74 7.80
C ASN A 4 -35.06 4.98 7.30
N LYS A 5 -35.81 6.09 7.24
CA LYS A 5 -35.26 7.45 7.14
C LYS A 5 -34.80 7.86 8.54
N ARG A 6 -33.53 8.22 8.70
CA ARG A 6 -33.05 8.91 9.91
C ARG A 6 -33.63 10.33 9.99
N PRO A 7 -34.07 10.80 11.17
CA PRO A 7 -34.67 12.12 11.34
C PRO A 7 -33.64 13.25 11.22
N LYS A 8 -34.08 14.37 10.63
CA LYS A 8 -33.35 15.65 10.60
C LYS A 8 -33.46 16.31 11.98
N ILE A 9 -32.33 16.75 12.53
CA ILE A 9 -32.27 17.53 13.78
C ILE A 9 -32.70 18.98 13.45
N PRO A 10 -33.55 19.65 14.27
CA PRO A 10 -34.04 20.99 13.98
C PRO A 10 -32.98 22.05 14.25
N ILE A 11 -32.96 23.08 13.39
CA ILE A 11 -32.20 24.31 13.57
C ILE A 11 -33.04 25.21 14.49
N THR A 12 -32.60 25.40 15.73
CA THR A 12 -33.19 26.36 16.65
C THR A 12 -32.76 27.78 16.25
N ARG A 13 -33.68 28.53 15.64
CA ARG A 13 -33.61 30.00 15.58
C ARG A 13 -34.02 30.53 16.95
N CYS A 14 -33.18 31.38 17.53
CA CYS A 14 -33.51 32.12 18.74
C CYS A 14 -33.87 33.54 18.28
N ASP A 15 -35.16 33.82 18.21
CA ASP A 15 -35.69 35.17 18.03
C ASP A 15 -36.23 35.67 19.38
N GLN A 16 -36.17 36.99 19.53
CA GLN A 16 -36.86 37.87 20.48
C GLN A 16 -36.10 38.29 21.74
N TYR A 17 -35.66 39.55 21.73
CA TYR A 17 -35.99 40.50 22.80
C TYR A 17 -36.29 41.89 22.21
N GLN A 18 -37.59 42.23 22.31
CA GLN A 18 -38.28 43.51 22.46
C GLN A 18 -37.74 44.83 21.88
N GLU A 19 -38.61 45.45 21.07
CA GLU A 19 -38.69 46.89 20.79
C GLU A 19 -38.99 47.71 22.07
N LEU A 20 -38.32 48.86 22.22
CA LEU A 20 -38.85 50.03 22.93
C LEU A 20 -38.35 51.31 22.24
N GLU A 21 -39.23 52.30 22.16
CA GLU A 21 -39.19 53.51 21.31
C GLU A 21 -38.07 54.56 21.59
N LYS A 22 -37.70 55.29 20.51
CA LYS A 22 -37.33 56.73 20.30
C LYS A 22 -36.37 57.43 21.30
N ASP A 23 -35.33 58.14 20.90
CA ASP A 23 -35.29 59.34 20.01
C ASP A 23 -33.83 59.59 19.48
N PRO A 24 -33.61 60.39 18.43
CA PRO A 24 -32.35 60.54 17.72
C PRO A 24 -31.55 61.72 18.28
N ASP A 25 -30.35 61.48 18.81
CA ASP A 25 -29.23 62.39 18.58
C ASP A 25 -27.93 61.87 19.20
N LYS A 26 -26.86 62.08 18.42
CA LYS A 26 -25.44 62.11 18.79
C LYS A 26 -24.63 60.81 18.73
N THR A 27 -23.72 60.90 17.76
CA THR A 27 -22.39 60.28 17.60
C THR A 27 -22.31 58.84 17.10
N PRO A 28 -21.59 58.58 16.00
CA PRO A 28 -21.37 57.23 15.52
C PRO A 28 -20.36 56.58 16.47
N LEU A 29 -20.86 55.82 17.45
CA LEU A 29 -20.06 54.76 18.03
C LEU A 29 -19.82 53.79 16.88
N THR A 30 -18.65 53.96 16.25
CA THR A 30 -18.01 53.00 15.37
C THR A 30 -18.41 51.60 15.81
N GLU A 31 -19.30 50.96 15.04
CA GLU A 31 -19.46 49.51 15.12
C GLU A 31 -18.07 48.96 14.84
N ARG A 32 -17.31 48.71 15.91
CA ARG A 32 -16.21 47.76 15.86
C ARG A 32 -16.91 46.49 15.45
N SER A 33 -16.92 46.22 14.15
CA SER A 33 -17.20 44.90 13.66
C SER A 33 -16.26 44.01 14.46
N CYS A 34 -16.82 43.17 15.33
CA CYS A 34 -16.12 42.00 15.79
C CYS A 34 -15.88 41.20 14.51
N HIS A 35 -14.79 41.50 13.80
CA HIS A 35 -14.17 40.60 12.87
C HIS A 35 -13.75 39.43 13.74
N GLY A 36 -14.70 38.50 13.96
CA GLY A 36 -14.40 37.24 14.59
C GLY A 36 -13.26 36.65 13.79
N TYR A 37 -12.09 36.54 14.42
CA TYR A 37 -10.93 35.90 13.84
C TYR A 37 -11.28 34.42 13.67
N ALA A 38 -11.93 34.10 12.55
CA ALA A 38 -12.30 32.74 12.22
C ALA A 38 -11.02 31.96 11.88
N LEU A 39 -11.03 30.66 12.16
CA LEU A 39 -9.92 29.76 11.84
C LEU A 39 -9.45 29.90 10.38
N ASP A 40 -10.37 30.24 9.47
CA ASP A 40 -10.13 30.42 8.04
C ASP A 40 -9.32 31.67 7.66
N THR A 41 -9.17 32.65 8.57
CA THR A 41 -8.38 33.86 8.32
C THR A 41 -6.92 33.70 8.77
N LEU A 42 -6.58 32.61 9.47
CA LEU A 42 -5.22 32.35 9.89
C LEU A 42 -4.32 31.96 8.71
N PRO A 43 -3.04 32.38 8.72
CA PRO A 43 -2.06 31.93 7.74
C PRO A 43 -1.92 30.39 7.73
N PRO A 44 -1.69 29.75 6.56
CA PRO A 44 -1.50 28.31 6.45
C PRO A 44 -0.45 27.74 7.42
N GLU A 45 0.62 28.49 7.67
CA GLU A 45 1.73 28.09 8.54
C GLU A 45 1.29 28.01 10.00
N VAL A 46 0.46 28.95 10.46
CA VAL A 46 -0.10 28.96 11.82
C VAL A 46 -1.10 27.81 11.96
N LEU A 47 -1.96 27.59 10.98
CA LEU A 47 -2.88 26.46 10.97
C LEU A 47 -2.13 25.12 10.96
N GLU A 48 -1.04 25.02 10.21
CA GLU A 48 -0.22 23.81 10.18
C GLU A 48 0.38 23.53 11.56
N MET A 49 0.89 24.55 12.26
CA MET A 49 1.38 24.42 13.63
C MET A 49 0.27 23.92 14.58
N ILE A 50 -0.92 24.51 14.52
CA ILE A 50 -2.07 24.09 15.34
C ILE A 50 -2.45 22.64 15.02
N PHE A 51 -2.59 22.29 13.75
CA PHE A 51 -3.05 20.97 13.33
C PHE A 51 -2.04 19.86 13.70
N ARG A 52 -0.74 20.16 13.74
CA ARG A 52 0.29 19.21 14.19
C ARG A 52 0.22 18.89 15.69
N LEU A 53 -0.48 19.71 16.48
CA LEU A 53 -0.71 19.47 17.92
C LEU A 53 -1.95 18.61 18.19
N LEU A 54 -2.79 18.39 17.18
CA LEU A 54 -4.00 17.60 17.27
C LEU A 54 -3.75 16.13 16.91
N PRO A 55 -4.56 15.19 17.42
CA PRO A 55 -4.62 13.83 16.89
C PRO A 55 -4.87 13.85 15.37
N LEU A 56 -4.13 13.05 14.62
CA LEU A 56 -4.25 13.03 13.16
C LEU A 56 -5.63 12.54 12.73
N HIS A 57 -6.29 11.71 13.54
CA HIS A 57 -7.69 11.35 13.39
C HIS A 57 -8.59 12.59 13.32
N ASP A 58 -8.51 13.48 14.30
CA ASP A 58 -9.33 14.70 14.37
C ASP A 58 -9.00 15.66 13.22
N VAL A 59 -7.72 15.75 12.85
CA VAL A 59 -7.29 16.50 11.67
C VAL A 59 -7.99 15.95 10.42
N ALA A 60 -8.08 14.63 10.27
CA ALA A 60 -8.64 13.97 9.09
C ALA A 60 -10.18 13.99 9.03
N THR A 61 -10.86 13.87 10.17
CA THR A 61 -12.33 13.71 10.25
C THR A 61 -13.08 14.97 10.61
N SER A 62 -12.47 15.88 11.35
CA SER A 62 -13.14 17.09 11.86
C SER A 62 -12.59 18.32 11.16
N VAL A 63 -11.30 18.62 11.36
CA VAL A 63 -10.67 19.86 10.90
C VAL A 63 -10.67 19.97 9.37
N ARG A 64 -10.31 18.89 8.66
CA ARG A 64 -10.28 18.86 7.19
C ARG A 64 -11.64 19.18 6.53
N LEU A 65 -12.75 19.02 7.27
CA LEU A 65 -14.11 19.21 6.77
C LEU A 65 -14.67 20.61 7.05
N VAL A 66 -13.99 21.43 7.86
CA VAL A 66 -14.46 22.77 8.27
C VAL A 66 -14.56 23.73 7.08
N SER A 67 -13.49 23.82 6.30
CA SER A 67 -13.42 24.73 5.15
C SER A 67 -12.44 24.23 4.10
N ARG A 68 -12.45 24.85 2.91
CA ARG A 68 -11.45 24.55 1.87
C ARG A 68 -10.02 24.86 2.34
N HIS A 69 -9.84 25.94 3.09
CA HIS A 69 -8.55 26.35 3.63
C HIS A 69 -8.01 25.32 4.61
N CYS A 70 -8.81 24.93 5.60
CA CYS A 70 -8.49 23.87 6.54
C CYS A 70 -8.24 22.53 5.83
N SER A 71 -9.00 22.22 4.78
CA SER A 71 -8.82 20.98 4.00
C SER A 71 -7.45 20.90 3.33
N MET A 72 -6.97 22.02 2.78
CA MET A 72 -5.67 22.11 2.12
C MET A 72 -4.52 21.92 3.14
N VAL A 73 -4.59 22.63 4.27
CA VAL A 73 -3.57 22.54 5.33
C VAL A 73 -3.58 21.15 5.97
N ALA A 74 -4.76 20.60 6.28
CA ALA A 74 -4.89 19.25 6.82
C ALA A 74 -4.32 18.19 5.86
N ALA A 75 -4.50 18.35 4.54
CA ALA A 75 -3.90 17.46 3.56
C ALA A 75 -2.37 17.52 3.58
N ALA A 76 -1.78 18.71 3.73
CA ALA A 76 -0.33 18.87 3.87
C ALA A 76 0.18 18.18 5.15
N VAL A 77 -0.48 18.40 6.29
CA VAL A 77 -0.15 17.77 7.58
C VAL A 77 -0.22 16.25 7.50
N LEU A 78 -1.34 15.70 7.01
CA LEU A 78 -1.57 14.25 6.96
C LEU A 78 -0.63 13.55 5.97
N ASN A 79 -0.43 14.13 4.78
CA ASN A 79 0.47 13.55 3.78
C ASN A 79 1.94 13.69 4.19
N GLY A 80 2.28 14.78 4.89
CA GLY A 80 3.58 14.99 5.51
C GLY A 80 3.84 13.96 6.62
N ALA A 81 2.89 13.78 7.54
CA ALA A 81 2.97 12.78 8.60
C ALA A 81 3.12 11.34 8.06
N PHE A 82 2.37 11.00 7.01
CA PHE A 82 2.54 9.70 6.36
C PHE A 82 3.93 9.54 5.72
N LEU A 83 4.50 10.59 5.13
CA LEU A 83 5.83 10.53 4.51
C LEU A 83 6.94 10.41 5.57
N THR A 84 6.87 11.19 6.64
CA THR A 84 7.87 11.20 7.73
C THR A 84 7.79 9.96 8.62
N ALA A 85 6.66 9.26 8.64
CA ALA A 85 6.54 8.00 9.38
C ALA A 85 7.59 6.96 8.94
N TYR A 86 7.98 6.93 7.66
CA TYR A 86 9.04 6.01 7.19
C TYR A 86 10.40 6.34 7.78
N THR A 87 10.78 7.62 7.81
CA THR A 87 12.09 8.03 8.34
C THR A 87 12.18 7.77 9.84
N LYS A 88 11.07 7.99 10.57
CA LYS A 88 10.94 7.63 11.99
C LYS A 88 11.09 6.12 12.20
N LEU A 89 10.42 5.31 11.38
CA LEU A 89 10.53 3.85 11.42
C LEU A 89 11.97 3.38 11.20
N GLU A 90 12.64 3.85 10.14
CA GLU A 90 14.03 3.49 9.85
C GLU A 90 15.00 3.92 10.96
N SER A 91 14.77 5.09 11.56
CA SER A 91 15.59 5.57 12.69
C SER A 91 15.47 4.64 13.90
N ILE A 92 14.26 4.21 14.24
CA ILE A 92 14.02 3.26 15.35
C ILE A 92 14.62 1.89 15.02
N THR A 93 14.48 1.39 13.79
CA THR A 93 15.10 0.13 13.36
C THR A 93 16.62 0.17 13.53
N LYS A 94 17.30 1.20 12.99
CA LYS A 94 18.77 1.35 13.13
C LYS A 94 19.21 1.47 14.58
N ARG A 95 18.45 2.19 15.41
CA ARG A 95 18.71 2.29 16.85
C ARG A 95 18.64 0.90 17.50
N ASN A 96 17.60 0.12 17.23
CA ASN A 96 17.45 -1.22 17.81
C ASN A 96 18.51 -2.20 17.30
N GLU A 97 18.89 -2.13 16.02
CA GLU A 97 20.03 -2.90 15.48
C GLU A 97 21.35 -2.56 16.21
N SER A 98 21.59 -1.27 16.51
CA SER A 98 22.75 -0.85 17.28
C SER A 98 22.70 -1.35 18.72
N VAL A 99 21.56 -1.25 19.39
CA VAL A 99 21.39 -1.74 20.77
C VAL A 99 21.57 -3.26 20.83
N MET A 100 21.04 -3.99 19.85
CA MET A 100 21.18 -5.45 19.75
C MET A 100 22.64 -5.88 19.67
N LYS A 101 23.48 -5.15 18.92
CA LYS A 101 24.93 -5.41 18.81
C LYS A 101 25.70 -5.17 20.12
N SER A 102 25.18 -4.32 21.00
CA SER A 102 25.79 -3.98 22.29
C SER A 102 25.09 -4.64 23.50
N ALA A 103 24.10 -5.50 23.26
CA ALA A 103 23.32 -6.12 24.32
C ALA A 103 24.21 -7.01 25.20
N LYS A 104 24.10 -6.87 26.52
CA LYS A 104 24.93 -7.62 27.48
C LYS A 104 24.18 -8.79 28.11
N THR A 105 22.86 -8.76 28.05
CA THR A 105 21.98 -9.74 28.68
C THR A 105 21.06 -10.39 27.66
N ASP A 106 20.71 -11.65 27.90
CA ASP A 106 19.76 -12.39 27.04
C ASP A 106 18.38 -11.73 27.01
N THR A 107 17.97 -11.10 28.11
CA THR A 107 16.69 -10.41 28.21
C THR A 107 16.64 -9.16 27.33
N GLU A 108 17.72 -8.37 27.29
CA GLU A 108 17.86 -7.24 26.37
C GLU A 108 17.89 -7.70 24.92
N LEU A 109 18.62 -8.78 24.64
CA LEU A 109 18.75 -9.35 23.30
C LEU A 109 17.37 -9.85 22.78
N LEU A 110 16.61 -10.56 23.61
CA LEU A 110 15.25 -11.00 23.29
C LEU A 110 14.32 -9.81 23.03
N ALA A 111 14.40 -8.78 23.88
CA ALA A 111 13.56 -7.60 23.75
C ALA A 111 13.86 -6.83 22.45
N CYS A 112 15.14 -6.70 22.09
CA CYS A 112 15.58 -6.10 20.82
C CYS A 112 15.12 -6.91 19.61
N SER A 113 15.27 -8.24 19.66
CA SER A 113 14.81 -9.14 18.59
C SER A 113 13.29 -9.00 18.35
N LYS A 114 12.49 -9.05 19.42
CA LYS A 114 11.03 -8.83 19.32
C LYS A 114 10.66 -7.46 18.77
N ALA A 115 11.37 -6.42 19.19
CA ALA A 115 11.18 -5.07 18.68
C ALA A 115 11.49 -4.98 17.18
N LEU A 116 12.57 -5.60 16.72
CA LEU A 116 12.94 -5.64 15.29
C LEU A 116 11.92 -6.42 14.47
N ASN A 117 11.47 -7.59 14.93
CA ASN A 117 10.43 -8.37 14.26
C ASN A 117 9.14 -7.54 14.08
N ALA A 118 8.71 -6.82 15.13
CA ALA A 118 7.56 -5.91 15.04
C ALA A 118 7.78 -4.78 14.03
N LEU A 119 8.96 -4.17 14.00
CA LEU A 119 9.30 -3.10 13.06
C LEU A 119 9.33 -3.58 11.62
N GLU A 120 9.78 -4.81 11.35
CA GLU A 120 9.75 -5.41 10.01
C GLU A 120 8.32 -5.58 9.48
N LEU A 121 7.41 -6.08 10.33
CA LEU A 121 5.99 -6.20 9.97
C LEU A 121 5.37 -4.83 9.70
N ILE A 122 5.65 -3.84 10.55
CA ILE A 122 5.18 -2.45 10.36
C ILE A 122 5.75 -1.88 9.06
N LYS A 123 7.03 -2.10 8.77
CA LYS A 123 7.71 -1.64 7.54
C LYS A 123 7.07 -2.25 6.30
N ALA A 124 6.76 -3.54 6.32
CA ALA A 124 6.09 -4.22 5.22
C ALA A 124 4.69 -3.63 4.95
N GLN A 125 3.89 -3.42 6.00
CA GLN A 125 2.57 -2.79 5.85
C GLN A 125 2.67 -1.34 5.38
N TYR A 126 3.62 -0.57 5.90
CA TYR A 126 3.85 0.81 5.48
C TYR A 126 4.22 0.88 3.99
N LYS A 127 5.15 0.02 3.53
CA LYS A 127 5.52 -0.06 2.10
C LYS A 127 4.30 -0.37 1.24
N MET A 128 3.47 -1.32 1.66
CA MET A 128 2.25 -1.68 0.93
C MET A 128 1.22 -0.55 0.90
N LEU A 129 0.97 0.11 2.04
CA LEU A 129 0.13 1.30 2.10
C LEU A 129 0.62 2.37 1.13
N ARG A 130 1.93 2.63 1.16
CA ARG A 130 2.56 3.63 0.29
C ARG A 130 2.38 3.24 -1.17
N ALA A 131 2.62 1.99 -1.56
CA ALA A 131 2.40 1.51 -2.93
C ALA A 131 0.96 1.74 -3.42
N VAL A 132 -0.03 1.57 -2.55
CA VAL A 132 -1.45 1.79 -2.89
C VAL A 132 -1.80 3.27 -3.02
N THR A 133 -1.28 4.14 -2.13
CA THR A 133 -1.77 5.52 -1.98
C THR A 133 -0.90 6.60 -2.61
N TRP A 134 0.42 6.39 -2.76
CA TRP A 134 1.37 7.48 -3.04
C TRP A 134 1.04 8.28 -4.29
N ARG A 135 0.53 7.62 -5.34
CA ARG A 135 0.17 8.26 -6.62
C ARG A 135 -0.96 9.28 -6.48
N TYR A 136 -1.75 9.15 -5.41
CA TYR A 136 -2.88 10.01 -5.11
C TYR A 136 -2.52 11.07 -4.06
N THR A 137 -1.68 10.71 -3.09
CA THR A 137 -1.31 11.57 -1.96
C THR A 137 -0.05 12.40 -2.22
N HIS A 138 0.77 12.05 -3.21
CA HIS A 138 2.05 12.71 -3.49
C HIS A 138 2.28 12.86 -5.01
N PRO A 139 1.57 13.80 -5.66
CA PRO A 139 1.60 13.92 -7.12
C PRO A 139 3.03 14.19 -7.62
N PRO A 140 3.34 13.77 -8.86
CA PRO A 140 4.69 13.80 -9.40
C PRO A 140 5.23 15.21 -9.68
N THR A 141 4.36 16.21 -9.84
CA THR A 141 4.72 17.55 -10.30
C THR A 141 4.64 18.59 -9.18
N LYS A 142 5.73 19.33 -8.94
CA LYS A 142 5.78 20.48 -8.01
C LYS A 142 4.77 21.59 -8.34
N GLN A 143 4.28 21.65 -9.59
CA GLN A 143 3.27 22.60 -10.05
C GLN A 143 1.84 22.25 -9.59
N GLN A 144 1.56 20.98 -9.28
CA GLN A 144 0.36 20.65 -8.52
C GLN A 144 0.65 21.05 -7.07
N LYS A 145 0.30 22.29 -6.70
CA LYS A 145 0.43 22.81 -5.33
C LYS A 145 -0.21 21.87 -4.29
N PHE A 146 -1.15 21.02 -4.71
CA PHE A 146 -1.89 20.13 -3.82
C PHE A 146 -1.97 18.68 -4.32
N PRO A 147 -1.93 17.71 -3.39
CA PRO A 147 -2.13 16.31 -3.70
C PRO A 147 -3.55 16.03 -4.18
N ARG A 148 -3.72 15.04 -5.07
CA ARG A 148 -5.02 14.70 -5.66
C ARG A 148 -6.00 14.20 -4.60
N LEU A 149 -5.48 13.52 -3.59
CA LEU A 149 -6.20 13.08 -2.40
C LEU A 149 -5.35 13.36 -1.15
N CYS A 150 -6.04 13.57 -0.04
CA CYS A 150 -5.45 13.53 1.29
C CYS A 150 -5.37 12.07 1.78
N PHE A 151 -4.31 11.72 2.51
CA PHE A 151 -4.23 10.49 3.30
C PHE A 151 -5.17 10.64 4.51
N TYR A 152 -6.46 10.39 4.29
CA TYR A 152 -7.51 10.66 5.27
C TYR A 152 -7.62 9.60 6.39
N ALA A 153 -6.72 8.60 6.44
CA ALA A 153 -6.68 7.62 7.51
C ALA A 153 -5.87 8.13 8.71
N GLY A 154 -6.31 9.23 9.31
CA GLY A 154 -5.64 9.86 10.45
C GLY A 154 -5.44 8.90 11.63
N SER A 155 -6.46 8.09 11.96
CA SER A 155 -6.37 7.09 13.03
C SER A 155 -5.32 6.00 12.76
N LEU A 156 -5.04 5.68 11.49
CA LEU A 156 -3.96 4.75 11.13
C LEU A 156 -2.60 5.36 11.47
N LEU A 157 -2.42 6.67 11.22
CA LEU A 157 -1.19 7.39 11.55
C LEU A 157 -1.00 7.55 13.05
N ASP A 158 -2.07 7.82 13.80
CA ASP A 158 -2.03 7.87 15.26
C ASP A 158 -1.63 6.51 15.84
N ASN A 159 -2.28 5.43 15.40
CA ASN A 159 -1.93 4.06 15.81
C ASN A 159 -0.47 3.71 15.46
N LEU A 160 0.02 4.14 14.30
CA LEU A 160 1.41 3.93 13.90
C LEU A 160 2.36 4.68 14.86
N ASN A 161 2.07 5.94 15.16
CA ASN A 161 2.87 6.73 16.09
C ASN A 161 2.91 6.13 17.50
N GLU A 162 1.77 5.66 17.99
CA GLU A 162 1.66 4.97 19.27
C GLU A 162 2.48 3.68 19.28
N LEU A 163 2.36 2.84 18.24
CA LEU A 163 3.16 1.61 18.12
C LEU A 163 4.66 1.89 18.09
N LEU A 164 5.10 2.85 17.27
CA LEU A 164 6.51 3.24 17.22
C LEU A 164 7.01 3.78 18.57
N GLY A 165 6.17 4.53 19.28
CA GLY A 165 6.46 5.02 20.63
C GLY A 165 6.61 3.89 21.65
N ARG A 166 5.70 2.91 21.64
CA ARG A 166 5.78 1.71 22.49
C ARG A 166 7.01 0.86 22.20
N ILE A 167 7.36 0.66 20.93
CA ILE A 167 8.55 -0.09 20.52
C ILE A 167 9.81 0.64 20.99
N SER A 168 9.89 1.96 20.80
CA SER A 168 11.05 2.77 21.21
C SER A 168 11.30 2.73 22.72
N LYS A 169 10.24 2.51 23.51
CA LYS A 169 10.29 2.40 24.98
C LYS A 169 10.38 0.96 25.47
N TYR A 170 10.55 -0.03 24.57
CA TYR A 170 10.57 -1.44 24.93
C TYR A 170 9.37 -1.86 25.79
N HIS A 171 8.18 -1.38 25.43
CA HIS A 171 6.98 -1.60 26.24
C HIS A 171 6.66 -3.11 26.38
N PRO A 172 6.35 -3.61 27.60
CA PRO A 172 6.16 -5.04 27.86
C PRO A 172 5.11 -5.73 26.98
N SER A 173 4.11 -4.99 26.49
CA SER A 173 3.08 -5.52 25.59
C SER A 173 3.60 -5.94 24.21
N ILE A 174 4.82 -5.52 23.84
CA ILE A 174 5.46 -5.84 22.56
C ILE A 174 6.67 -6.74 22.77
N VAL A 175 7.53 -6.39 23.73
CA VAL A 175 8.81 -7.09 23.93
C VAL A 175 8.78 -8.11 25.06
N GLY A 176 7.71 -8.12 25.87
CA GLY A 176 7.62 -8.99 27.04
C GLY A 176 7.65 -10.48 26.66
N PRO A 177 8.14 -11.37 27.53
CA PRO A 177 8.17 -12.81 27.29
C PRO A 177 6.77 -13.39 27.08
N ARG A 178 5.75 -12.81 27.72
CA ARG A 178 4.32 -13.15 27.55
C ARG A 178 3.56 -12.22 26.59
N ALA A 179 4.26 -11.33 25.88
CA ALA A 179 3.63 -10.48 24.89
C ALA A 179 2.98 -11.38 23.82
N PRO A 180 1.70 -11.16 23.46
CA PRO A 180 1.11 -11.90 22.37
C PRO A 180 1.87 -11.58 21.09
N GLU A 181 2.22 -12.62 20.32
CA GLU A 181 2.83 -12.49 18.98
C GLU A 181 2.01 -11.55 18.07
N SER A 182 0.72 -11.38 18.39
CA SER A 182 -0.24 -10.56 17.67
C SER A 182 -0.25 -9.06 18.01
N SER A 183 0.72 -8.50 18.73
CA SER A 183 0.69 -7.08 19.14
C SER A 183 0.60 -6.10 17.95
N VAL A 184 1.11 -6.50 16.77
CA VAL A 184 1.05 -5.73 15.51
C VAL A 184 -0.16 -6.10 14.64
N SER A 185 -0.83 -7.23 14.90
CA SER A 185 -1.95 -7.73 14.09
C SER A 185 -3.13 -6.76 13.95
N PRO A 186 -3.55 -6.00 15.00
CA PRO A 186 -4.59 -4.99 14.85
C PRO A 186 -4.22 -3.91 13.83
N PHE A 187 -2.97 -3.45 13.82
CA PHE A 187 -2.47 -2.47 12.86
C PHE A 187 -2.47 -3.03 11.44
N ILE A 188 -2.00 -4.27 11.25
CA ILE A 188 -2.04 -4.96 9.95
C ILE A 188 -3.49 -5.05 9.44
N ALA A 189 -4.44 -5.43 10.29
CA ALA A 189 -5.85 -5.53 9.93
C ALA A 189 -6.46 -4.17 9.53
N ILE A 190 -6.12 -3.09 10.26
CA ILE A 190 -6.54 -1.72 9.93
C ILE A 190 -5.95 -1.29 8.58
N CYS A 191 -4.66 -1.57 8.31
CA CYS A 191 -4.02 -1.30 7.03
C CYS A 191 -4.75 -2.01 5.88
N LYS A 192 -5.00 -3.32 6.01
CA LYS A 192 -5.74 -4.12 5.02
C LYS A 192 -7.13 -3.55 4.74
N ARG A 193 -7.89 -3.18 5.80
CA ARG A 193 -9.22 -2.58 5.67
C ARG A 193 -9.18 -1.24 4.94
N PHE A 194 -8.24 -0.37 5.31
CA PHE A 194 -8.07 0.93 4.65
C PHE A 194 -7.72 0.78 3.17
N MET A 195 -6.76 -0.08 2.81
CA MET A 195 -6.39 -0.31 1.41
C MET A 195 -7.58 -0.81 0.58
N ASN A 196 -8.35 -1.78 1.11
CA ASN A 196 -9.56 -2.28 0.44
C ASN A 196 -10.58 -1.14 0.20
N PHE A 197 -10.78 -0.28 1.20
CA PHE A 197 -11.69 0.85 1.09
C PHE A 197 -11.19 1.89 0.08
N PHE A 198 -9.91 2.24 0.15
CA PHE A 198 -9.27 3.22 -0.72
C PHE A 198 -9.36 2.81 -2.20
N GLU A 199 -9.02 1.55 -2.51
CA GLU A 199 -9.10 0.99 -3.86
C GLU A 199 -10.56 0.96 -4.37
N LYS A 200 -11.51 0.63 -3.48
CA LYS A 200 -12.94 0.52 -3.83
C LYS A 200 -13.59 1.87 -4.10
N ILE A 201 -13.28 2.87 -3.29
CA ILE A 201 -14.01 4.14 -3.24
C ILE A 201 -13.19 5.28 -3.83
N SER A 202 -11.99 5.51 -3.31
CA SER A 202 -11.18 6.68 -3.66
C SER A 202 -10.54 6.54 -5.04
N GLU A 203 -9.88 5.41 -5.29
CA GLU A 203 -9.21 5.16 -6.57
C GLU A 203 -10.21 5.11 -7.72
N ARG A 204 -11.36 4.45 -7.52
CA ARG A 204 -12.42 4.35 -8.54
C ARG A 204 -12.91 5.73 -8.99
N ARG A 205 -13.02 6.68 -8.07
CA ARG A 205 -13.44 8.06 -8.38
C ARG A 205 -12.38 8.79 -9.21
N VAL A 206 -11.10 8.64 -8.85
CA VAL A 206 -9.98 9.32 -9.50
C VAL A 206 -9.66 8.74 -10.88
N ASN A 207 -9.72 7.42 -11.04
CA ASN A 207 -9.45 6.73 -12.31
C ASN A 207 -10.70 6.67 -13.22
N SER A 208 -11.69 7.55 -13.02
CA SER A 208 -12.97 7.49 -13.75
C SER A 208 -12.80 7.68 -15.27
N ARG A 209 -11.84 8.50 -15.70
CA ARG A 209 -11.62 8.86 -17.11
C ARG A 209 -10.30 8.33 -17.70
N SER A 210 -9.39 7.80 -16.89
CA SER A 210 -8.06 7.37 -17.35
C SER A 210 -7.41 6.36 -16.42
N ALA A 211 -6.75 5.34 -17.02
CA ALA A 211 -5.98 4.31 -16.33
C ALA A 211 -4.57 4.78 -15.92
N LEU A 212 -4.15 5.95 -16.38
CA LEU A 212 -2.75 6.40 -16.29
C LEU A 212 -2.30 6.59 -14.83
N ILE A 213 -3.20 7.08 -13.97
CA ILE A 213 -2.89 7.40 -12.57
C ILE A 213 -2.48 6.16 -11.80
N SER A 214 -3.14 5.02 -12.05
CA SER A 214 -2.85 3.76 -11.38
C SER A 214 -1.97 2.83 -12.21
N GLY A 215 -1.52 3.26 -13.39
CA GLY A 215 -1.08 2.35 -14.43
C GLY A 215 0.20 1.57 -14.13
N CYS A 216 1.11 2.13 -13.34
CA CYS A 216 2.32 1.45 -12.89
C CYS A 216 2.21 0.87 -11.47
N LYS A 217 1.00 0.85 -10.87
CA LYS A 217 0.80 0.39 -9.49
C LYS A 217 1.20 -1.07 -9.27
N ILE A 218 1.07 -1.93 -10.29
CA ILE A 218 1.55 -3.33 -10.21
C ILE A 218 3.02 -3.38 -9.81
N VAL A 219 3.85 -2.52 -10.41
CA VAL A 219 5.27 -2.48 -10.09
C VAL A 219 5.48 -2.00 -8.65
N ASP A 220 4.73 -0.98 -8.21
CA ASP A 220 4.83 -0.50 -6.82
C ASP A 220 4.42 -1.59 -5.80
N VAL A 221 3.40 -2.40 -6.12
CA VAL A 221 2.94 -3.53 -5.29
C VAL A 221 3.95 -4.66 -5.29
N LEU A 222 4.49 -5.05 -6.44
CA LEU A 222 5.50 -6.11 -6.55
C LEU A 222 6.83 -5.68 -5.90
N ASP A 223 7.18 -4.39 -5.96
CA ASP A 223 8.33 -3.81 -5.26
C ASP A 223 8.20 -3.86 -3.72
N CYS A 224 7.02 -4.21 -3.19
CA CYS A 224 6.82 -4.50 -1.77
C CYS A 224 7.21 -5.93 -1.37
N LEU A 225 7.53 -6.81 -2.31
CA LEU A 225 8.14 -8.10 -1.98
C LEU A 225 9.45 -7.87 -1.23
N VAL A 226 9.62 -8.61 -0.13
CA VAL A 226 10.83 -8.53 0.69
C VAL A 226 12.02 -9.13 -0.07
N GLU A 227 11.79 -10.23 -0.78
CA GLU A 227 12.80 -10.96 -1.55
C GLU A 227 12.37 -11.21 -3.00
N GLY A 228 13.32 -11.61 -3.85
CA GLY A 228 13.03 -12.12 -5.20
C GLY A 228 12.86 -11.06 -6.28
N ARG A 229 13.01 -9.77 -5.96
CA ARG A 229 13.03 -8.68 -6.93
C ARG A 229 14.39 -8.57 -7.64
N GLN A 230 14.36 -8.47 -8.97
CA GLN A 230 15.52 -8.27 -9.83
C GLN A 230 15.23 -7.20 -10.88
N VAL A 231 16.17 -6.27 -11.08
CA VAL A 231 16.13 -5.28 -12.16
C VAL A 231 17.00 -5.78 -13.30
N LEU A 232 16.36 -6.23 -14.39
CA LEU A 232 17.07 -6.75 -15.56
C LEU A 232 17.50 -5.64 -16.50
N PHE A 233 16.70 -4.57 -16.59
CA PHE A 233 16.97 -3.44 -17.46
C PHE A 233 16.34 -2.17 -16.91
N PHE A 234 17.05 -1.05 -17.00
CA PHE A 234 16.53 0.27 -16.73
C PHE A 234 17.18 1.28 -17.69
N LYS A 235 16.36 2.03 -18.43
CA LYS A 235 16.83 3.09 -19.32
C LYS A 235 15.86 4.26 -19.33
N VAL A 236 16.43 5.46 -19.22
CA VAL A 236 15.72 6.72 -19.50
C VAL A 236 16.21 7.21 -20.84
N SER A 237 15.28 7.41 -21.78
CA SER A 237 15.59 7.86 -23.14
C SER A 237 14.84 9.14 -23.45
N THR A 238 15.45 10.04 -24.24
CA THR A 238 14.75 11.17 -24.83
C THR A 238 13.96 10.68 -26.04
N ASN A 239 12.70 11.07 -26.15
CA ASN A 239 11.89 10.71 -27.30
C ASN A 239 12.42 11.45 -28.55
N LYS A 240 12.70 10.71 -29.63
CA LYS A 240 13.20 11.25 -30.92
C LYS A 240 12.31 12.35 -31.52
N ARG A 241 11.04 12.45 -31.09
CA ARG A 241 10.07 13.45 -31.55
C ARG A 241 9.98 14.72 -30.67
N ASN A 242 10.95 14.98 -29.78
CA ASN A 242 10.92 16.11 -28.83
C ASN A 242 9.72 16.14 -27.85
N THR A 243 8.95 15.05 -27.72
CA THR A 243 7.74 14.99 -26.87
C THR A 243 7.99 14.57 -25.41
N GLY A 244 9.24 14.50 -24.96
CA GLY A 244 9.61 14.24 -23.55
C GLY A 244 10.49 13.01 -23.31
N ARG A 245 10.86 12.76 -22.05
CA ARG A 245 11.64 11.58 -21.62
C ARG A 245 10.71 10.36 -21.52
N ILE A 246 11.25 9.15 -21.76
CA ILE A 246 10.56 7.85 -21.61
C ILE A 246 11.40 6.96 -20.69
N VAL A 247 10.74 6.37 -19.70
CA VAL A 247 11.30 5.38 -18.78
C VAL A 247 10.98 3.99 -19.30
N SER A 248 12.00 3.18 -19.54
CA SER A 248 11.89 1.78 -19.94
C SER A 248 12.51 0.88 -18.87
N MET A 249 11.78 -0.14 -18.42
CA MET A 249 12.23 -1.08 -17.39
C MET A 249 11.90 -2.52 -17.77
N LYS A 250 12.80 -3.44 -17.43
CA LYS A 250 12.49 -4.87 -17.34
C LYS A 250 12.78 -5.36 -15.93
N LEU A 251 11.78 -5.96 -15.29
CA LEU A 251 11.83 -6.39 -13.90
C LEU A 251 11.43 -7.86 -13.83
N ARG A 252 12.03 -8.60 -12.89
CA ARG A 252 11.67 -9.98 -12.58
C ARG A 252 11.40 -10.10 -11.10
N TYR A 253 10.31 -10.77 -10.74
CA TYR A 253 9.91 -11.04 -9.37
C TYR A 253 9.72 -12.55 -9.22
N THR A 254 10.42 -13.14 -8.25
CA THR A 254 10.34 -14.58 -7.97
C THR A 254 9.75 -14.78 -6.58
N MET A 255 8.63 -15.49 -6.49
CA MET A 255 7.99 -15.84 -5.22
C MET A 255 8.08 -17.35 -5.02
N LYS A 256 8.76 -17.78 -3.95
CA LYS A 256 8.91 -19.21 -3.64
C LYS A 256 7.58 -19.82 -3.22
N ARG A 257 7.30 -21.04 -3.68
CA ARG A 257 6.13 -21.84 -3.27
C ARG A 257 4.80 -21.09 -3.44
N ALA A 258 4.69 -20.33 -4.53
CA ALA A 258 3.54 -19.50 -4.83
C ALA A 258 2.95 -19.90 -6.18
N TRP A 259 1.67 -19.59 -6.37
CA TRP A 259 1.01 -19.77 -7.65
C TRP A 259 0.16 -18.55 -7.99
N PHE A 260 0.09 -18.28 -9.28
CA PHE A 260 -0.85 -17.34 -9.84
C PHE A 260 -1.16 -17.79 -11.26
N THR A 261 -2.39 -18.20 -11.49
CA THR A 261 -2.86 -18.69 -12.79
C THR A 261 -4.23 -18.09 -13.10
N CYS A 262 -4.59 -18.10 -14.39
CA CYS A 262 -5.92 -17.73 -14.84
C CYS A 262 -6.47 -18.75 -15.83
N LEU A 263 -7.78 -18.95 -15.79
CA LEU A 263 -8.57 -19.71 -16.75
C LEU A 263 -9.47 -18.75 -17.50
N ASP A 264 -9.62 -18.92 -18.81
CA ASP A 264 -10.62 -18.19 -19.56
C ASP A 264 -12.01 -18.76 -19.25
N VAL A 265 -12.98 -17.87 -19.05
CA VAL A 265 -14.38 -18.18 -18.73
C VAL A 265 -15.25 -17.49 -19.78
N PHE A 266 -16.17 -18.25 -20.36
CA PHE A 266 -17.13 -17.71 -21.32
C PHE A 266 -18.04 -16.68 -20.65
N ARG A 267 -17.79 -15.40 -20.92
CA ARG A 267 -18.70 -14.29 -20.62
C ARG A 267 -18.67 -13.25 -21.75
N LYS A 268 -19.79 -12.55 -21.94
CA LYS A 268 -19.82 -11.33 -22.77
C LYS A 268 -18.90 -10.30 -22.14
N ILE A 269 -17.89 -9.87 -22.88
CA ILE A 269 -16.95 -8.83 -22.48
C ILE A 269 -17.72 -7.50 -22.48
N ASP A 270 -17.85 -6.87 -21.32
CA ASP A 270 -18.35 -5.49 -21.22
C ASP A 270 -17.16 -4.55 -21.44
N GLU A 271 -17.19 -3.76 -22.52
CA GLU A 271 -16.14 -2.81 -22.89
C GLU A 271 -15.84 -1.76 -21.80
N ASN A 272 -16.80 -1.52 -20.88
CA ASN A 272 -16.63 -0.59 -19.76
C ASN A 272 -15.98 -1.21 -18.50
N SER A 273 -15.60 -2.49 -18.53
CA SER A 273 -15.10 -3.24 -17.37
C SER A 273 -13.61 -3.03 -17.03
N TRP A 274 -12.85 -2.36 -17.89
CA TRP A 274 -11.38 -2.28 -17.76
C TRP A 274 -10.88 -1.71 -16.41
N ARG A 275 -11.64 -0.78 -15.82
CA ARG A 275 -11.29 -0.16 -14.52
C ARG A 275 -11.28 -1.20 -13.41
N ASP A 276 -12.30 -2.06 -13.42
CA ASP A 276 -12.45 -3.11 -12.45
C ASP A 276 -11.51 -4.27 -12.78
N GLU A 277 -11.22 -4.58 -14.04
CA GLU A 277 -10.16 -5.55 -14.41
C GLU A 277 -8.82 -5.17 -13.80
N GLN A 278 -8.41 -3.92 -14.02
CA GLN A 278 -7.18 -3.36 -13.48
C GLN A 278 -7.18 -3.40 -11.94
N ARG A 279 -8.26 -2.92 -11.33
CA ARG A 279 -8.40 -2.88 -9.87
C ARG A 279 -8.35 -4.28 -9.24
N PHE A 280 -9.04 -5.26 -9.82
CA PHE A 280 -9.04 -6.63 -9.30
C PHE A 280 -7.68 -7.31 -9.51
N MET A 281 -6.99 -7.04 -10.61
CA MET A 281 -5.60 -7.50 -10.77
C MET A 281 -4.70 -6.98 -9.65
N TYR A 282 -4.81 -5.68 -9.33
CA TYR A 282 -4.02 -5.05 -8.27
C TYR A 282 -4.36 -5.62 -6.90
N LEU A 283 -5.64 -5.82 -6.62
CA LEU A 283 -6.11 -6.44 -5.39
C LEU A 283 -5.54 -7.85 -5.19
N ARG A 284 -5.56 -8.68 -6.24
CA ARG A 284 -5.04 -10.06 -6.19
C ARG A 284 -3.54 -10.08 -5.96
N LEU A 285 -2.78 -9.30 -6.73
CA LEU A 285 -1.34 -9.18 -6.54
C LEU A 285 -0.98 -8.65 -5.15
N ARG A 286 -1.69 -7.64 -4.65
CA ARG A 286 -1.46 -7.11 -3.30
C ARG A 286 -1.69 -8.14 -2.22
N ARG A 287 -2.76 -8.94 -2.33
CA ARG A 287 -3.05 -10.03 -1.39
C ARG A 287 -1.99 -11.12 -1.46
N LEU A 288 -1.56 -11.49 -2.67
CA LEU A 288 -0.50 -12.48 -2.87
C LEU A 288 0.83 -12.01 -2.26
N VAL A 289 1.30 -10.82 -2.62
CA VAL A 289 2.54 -10.24 -2.06
C VAL A 289 2.46 -10.13 -0.54
N GLY A 290 1.31 -9.68 0.00
CA GLY A 290 1.08 -9.61 1.44
C GLY A 290 1.21 -10.97 2.12
N SER A 291 0.57 -12.01 1.57
CA SER A 291 0.62 -13.37 2.11
C SER A 291 2.01 -14.00 2.00
N VAL A 292 2.71 -13.79 0.89
CA VAL A 292 4.10 -14.24 0.69
C VAL A 292 5.03 -13.62 1.73
N ASN A 293 4.90 -12.31 1.96
CA ASN A 293 5.67 -11.63 3.01
C ASN A 293 5.30 -12.12 4.41
N GLU A 294 4.02 -12.37 4.69
CA GLU A 294 3.57 -12.92 5.98
C GLU A 294 4.22 -14.28 6.30
N HIS A 295 4.17 -15.23 5.36
CA HIS A 295 4.84 -16.52 5.53
C HIS A 295 6.37 -16.42 5.60
N LEU A 296 6.96 -15.45 4.89
CA LEU A 296 8.40 -15.21 4.97
C LEU A 296 8.80 -14.71 6.37
N PHE A 297 8.12 -13.69 6.89
CA PHE A 297 8.42 -13.14 8.22
C PHE A 297 8.16 -14.14 9.33
N GLU A 298 7.08 -14.92 9.25
CA GLU A 298 6.82 -15.99 10.22
C GLU A 298 7.99 -16.97 10.32
N ASN A 299 8.56 -17.37 9.18
CA ASN A 299 9.73 -18.25 9.15
C ASN A 299 11.00 -17.55 9.63
N LEU A 300 11.28 -16.33 9.17
CA LEU A 300 12.48 -15.57 9.56
C LEU A 300 12.49 -15.26 11.06
N HIS A 301 11.35 -14.84 11.61
CA HIS A 301 11.23 -14.51 13.03
C HIS A 301 11.40 -15.75 13.91
N TYR A 302 10.86 -16.89 13.48
CA TYR A 302 11.10 -18.18 14.14
C TYR A 302 12.56 -18.60 14.08
N GLU A 303 13.20 -18.58 12.91
CA GLU A 303 14.61 -18.94 12.72
C GLU A 303 15.54 -18.02 13.52
N HIS A 304 15.28 -16.71 13.52
CA HIS A 304 16.02 -15.76 14.36
C HIS A 304 15.88 -16.08 15.85
N GLN A 305 14.68 -16.42 16.32
CA GLN A 305 14.47 -16.74 17.73
C GLN A 305 15.14 -18.06 18.14
N LEU A 306 15.22 -19.05 17.24
CA LEU A 306 16.00 -20.27 17.45
C LEU A 306 17.50 -19.98 17.58
N LEU A 307 18.05 -19.14 16.70
CA LEU A 307 19.48 -18.80 16.68
C LEU A 307 19.95 -18.10 17.94
N LEU A 308 19.07 -17.33 18.59
CA LEU A 308 19.43 -16.60 19.80
C LEU A 308 19.68 -17.52 21.01
N GLN A 309 19.33 -18.82 20.95
CA GLN A 309 19.58 -19.85 21.98
C GLN A 309 19.28 -19.42 23.44
N ILE A 310 18.40 -18.43 23.60
CA ILE A 310 18.01 -17.93 24.91
C ILE A 310 17.25 -19.06 25.60
N PRO A 311 17.53 -19.39 26.88
CA PRO A 311 16.75 -20.38 27.62
C PRO A 311 15.31 -19.87 27.74
N LEU A 312 14.49 -20.24 26.75
CA LEU A 312 13.07 -19.95 26.75
C LEU A 312 12.45 -20.83 27.83
N THR A 313 11.66 -20.21 28.71
CA THR A 313 10.88 -20.94 29.72
C THR A 313 9.85 -21.89 29.10
N LEU A 314 9.59 -21.77 27.79
CA LEU A 314 8.70 -22.62 27.00
C LEU A 314 9.38 -22.99 25.66
N PRO A 315 9.28 -24.24 25.19
CA PRO A 315 9.85 -24.65 23.92
C PRO A 315 9.18 -23.90 22.76
N LEU A 316 10.02 -23.36 21.86
CA LEU A 316 9.55 -22.63 20.68
C LEU A 316 8.90 -23.61 19.70
N ARG A 317 7.62 -23.38 19.37
CA ARG A 317 6.91 -24.21 18.40
C ARG A 317 7.23 -23.72 16.98
N PRO A 318 7.49 -24.64 16.03
CA PRO A 318 7.62 -24.26 14.64
C PRO A 318 6.30 -23.65 14.14
N PRO A 319 6.37 -22.72 13.16
CA PRO A 319 5.20 -22.22 12.48
C PRO A 319 4.33 -23.37 11.95
N PRO A 320 2.99 -23.28 12.06
CA PRO A 320 2.11 -24.31 11.54
C PRO A 320 2.24 -24.41 10.02
N ALA A 321 2.06 -25.61 9.46
CA ALA A 321 1.91 -25.77 8.02
C ALA A 321 0.71 -24.94 7.53
N SER A 322 0.99 -23.86 6.80
CA SER A 322 0.02 -22.84 6.43
C SER A 322 -0.02 -22.63 4.93
N THR A 323 -1.23 -22.48 4.40
CA THR A 323 -1.50 -22.24 2.99
C THR A 323 -2.51 -21.11 2.86
N TYR A 324 -2.21 -20.14 1.99
CA TYR A 324 -3.15 -19.11 1.59
C TYR A 324 -3.63 -19.38 0.16
N SER A 325 -4.92 -19.23 -0.06
CA SER A 325 -5.53 -19.36 -1.38
C SER A 325 -6.56 -18.26 -1.58
N GLY A 326 -6.53 -17.64 -2.75
CA GLY A 326 -7.49 -16.66 -3.22
C GLY A 326 -7.98 -17.04 -4.61
N TYR A 327 -9.25 -16.74 -4.86
CA TYR A 327 -9.86 -16.94 -6.17
C TYR A 327 -10.81 -15.79 -6.49
N GLY A 328 -11.15 -15.66 -7.76
CA GLY A 328 -12.22 -14.77 -8.19
C GLY A 328 -12.24 -14.55 -9.68
N GLU A 329 -13.45 -14.39 -10.21
CA GLU A 329 -13.71 -14.19 -11.62
C GLU A 329 -13.86 -12.69 -11.96
N TYR A 330 -13.21 -12.23 -13.04
CA TYR A 330 -13.47 -10.92 -13.62
C TYR A 330 -12.99 -10.84 -15.08
N GLY A 331 -13.69 -10.11 -15.94
CA GLY A 331 -13.27 -9.85 -17.32
C GLY A 331 -13.17 -11.12 -18.18
N GLY A 332 -14.09 -12.09 -17.98
CA GLY A 332 -14.02 -13.38 -18.66
C GLY A 332 -12.83 -14.25 -18.24
N ARG A 333 -12.22 -13.98 -17.08
CA ARG A 333 -11.12 -14.78 -16.54
C ARG A 333 -11.36 -15.15 -15.08
N PHE A 334 -11.18 -16.42 -14.76
CA PHE A 334 -11.12 -16.91 -13.39
C PHE A 334 -9.67 -16.95 -12.94
N PHE A 335 -9.35 -16.27 -11.84
CA PHE A 335 -8.01 -16.25 -11.28
C PHE A 335 -7.94 -17.15 -10.05
N TYR A 336 -6.86 -17.93 -9.96
CA TYR A 336 -6.49 -18.71 -8.78
C TYR A 336 -5.06 -18.36 -8.38
N TYR A 337 -4.86 -17.97 -7.13
CA TYR A 337 -3.57 -17.53 -6.63
C TYR A 337 -3.40 -17.87 -5.16
N GLY A 338 -2.16 -17.94 -4.72
CA GLY A 338 -1.87 -18.26 -3.34
C GLY A 338 -0.41 -18.62 -3.14
N ASN A 339 -0.11 -19.02 -1.91
CA ASN A 339 1.22 -19.47 -1.53
C ASN A 339 1.13 -20.41 -0.34
N MET A 340 2.20 -21.16 -0.12
CA MET A 340 2.36 -22.02 1.04
C MET A 340 3.69 -21.74 1.73
N ASN A 341 3.71 -21.87 3.06
CA ASN A 341 4.94 -21.72 3.81
C ASN A 341 5.85 -22.96 3.63
N LYS A 342 7.08 -22.86 4.15
CA LYS A 342 8.09 -23.91 4.06
C LYS A 342 7.56 -25.25 4.56
N TYR A 343 6.95 -25.25 5.74
CA TYR A 343 6.41 -26.45 6.39
C TYR A 343 5.29 -27.10 5.58
N ALA A 344 4.32 -26.33 5.07
CA ALA A 344 3.25 -26.86 4.24
C ALA A 344 3.76 -27.48 2.92
N TYR A 345 4.81 -26.90 2.34
CA TYR A 345 5.46 -27.45 1.16
C TYR A 345 6.20 -28.76 1.48
N GLU A 346 6.96 -28.79 2.56
CA GLU A 346 7.68 -29.99 3.00
C GLU A 346 6.72 -31.14 3.32
N THR A 347 5.63 -30.88 4.06
CA THR A 347 4.57 -31.87 4.33
C THR A 347 3.94 -32.42 3.05
N LYS A 348 3.64 -31.57 2.07
CA LYS A 348 2.91 -32.00 0.85
C LYS A 348 3.80 -32.67 -0.19
N PHE A 349 5.03 -32.18 -0.37
CA PHE A 349 5.83 -32.51 -1.55
C PHE A 349 7.18 -33.14 -1.24
N VAL A 350 7.70 -33.01 -0.02
CA VAL A 350 9.01 -33.59 0.35
C VAL A 350 8.81 -34.89 1.13
N HIS A 351 7.94 -34.88 2.14
CA HIS A 351 7.69 -36.07 2.96
C HIS A 351 6.91 -37.17 2.22
N THR A 352 6.02 -36.80 1.29
CA THR A 352 5.31 -37.76 0.42
C THR A 352 6.24 -38.51 -0.52
N VAL A 353 7.35 -37.88 -0.96
CA VAL A 353 8.34 -38.51 -1.83
C VAL A 353 9.21 -39.49 -1.03
N ASN A 354 9.54 -39.17 0.22
CA ASN A 354 10.33 -40.05 1.08
C ASN A 354 9.58 -41.32 1.53
N THR A 355 8.26 -41.28 1.69
CA THR A 355 7.47 -42.50 1.98
C THR A 355 7.18 -43.35 0.75
N ALA A 356 7.14 -42.75 -0.46
CA ALA A 356 7.00 -43.50 -1.72
C ALA A 356 8.29 -44.20 -2.17
N ASN A 357 9.46 -43.71 -1.74
CA ASN A 357 10.77 -44.27 -2.09
C ASN A 357 11.21 -45.48 -1.23
N LEU A 358 10.31 -46.05 -0.41
CA LEU A 358 10.57 -47.32 0.30
C LEU A 358 10.18 -48.57 -0.52
N THR A 359 9.64 -48.38 -1.72
CA THR A 359 9.37 -49.47 -2.66
C THR A 359 9.84 -49.09 -4.04
N VAL A 360 10.81 -49.85 -4.56
CA VAL A 360 11.41 -49.78 -5.89
C VAL A 360 12.67 -48.91 -5.98
N GLU A 361 13.81 -49.56 -5.68
CA GLU A 361 15.11 -49.19 -6.26
C GLU A 361 15.06 -49.40 -7.78
N THR A 362 15.05 -48.32 -8.55
CA THR A 362 15.79 -48.26 -9.83
C THR A 362 15.95 -46.81 -10.31
N GLU A 363 17.21 -46.47 -10.59
CA GLU A 363 17.69 -45.39 -11.47
C GLU A 363 17.48 -43.92 -11.07
N GLN A 364 18.55 -43.41 -10.45
CA GLN A 364 19.12 -42.07 -10.60
C GLN A 364 18.44 -41.10 -11.59
N GLN A 365 17.49 -40.32 -11.09
CA GLN A 365 17.56 -38.88 -11.24
C GLN A 365 17.50 -38.28 -9.84
N VAL A 366 18.47 -37.43 -9.50
CA VAL A 366 18.37 -36.52 -8.36
C VAL A 366 17.15 -35.64 -8.63
N GLN A 367 15.96 -36.10 -8.24
CA GLN A 367 14.72 -35.33 -8.36
C GLN A 367 14.84 -34.18 -7.37
N ARG A 368 15.45 -33.09 -7.82
CA ARG A 368 15.34 -31.80 -7.15
C ARG A 368 13.84 -31.54 -7.03
N PRO A 369 13.31 -31.35 -5.81
CA PRO A 369 11.88 -31.21 -5.63
C PRO A 369 11.39 -30.04 -6.50
N PRO A 370 10.22 -30.16 -7.15
CA PRO A 370 9.78 -29.22 -8.18
C PRO A 370 9.78 -27.80 -7.60
N SER A 371 10.54 -26.91 -8.24
CA SER A 371 10.56 -25.50 -7.83
C SER A 371 9.21 -24.88 -8.20
N PHE A 372 8.27 -24.86 -7.26
CA PHE A 372 6.99 -24.16 -7.37
C PHE A 372 7.15 -22.64 -7.22
N ASP A 373 8.20 -22.11 -7.85
CA ASP A 373 8.52 -20.70 -7.81
C ASP A 373 7.70 -19.99 -8.88
N LEU A 374 6.88 -19.05 -8.44
CA LEU A 374 6.15 -18.16 -9.32
C LEU A 374 7.09 -17.08 -9.83
N VAL A 375 7.22 -16.96 -11.14
CA VAL A 375 8.01 -15.90 -11.78
C VAL A 375 7.06 -14.91 -12.47
N ILE A 376 7.17 -13.64 -12.10
CA ILE A 376 6.45 -12.54 -12.75
C ILE A 376 7.48 -11.63 -13.41
N GLU A 377 7.41 -11.50 -14.72
CA GLU A 377 8.25 -10.59 -15.49
C GLU A 377 7.42 -9.38 -15.94
N ILE A 378 7.98 -8.18 -15.75
CA ILE A 378 7.36 -6.92 -16.15
C ILE A 378 8.22 -6.25 -17.22
N GLU A 379 7.59 -5.93 -18.35
CA GLU A 379 8.12 -5.00 -19.34
C GLU A 379 7.33 -3.69 -19.24
N LEU A 380 8.00 -2.60 -18.86
CA LEU A 380 7.38 -1.30 -18.66
C LEU A 380 8.00 -0.26 -19.58
N LYS A 381 7.16 0.52 -20.27
CA LYS A 381 7.50 1.77 -20.94
C LYS A 381 6.51 2.84 -20.54
N CYS A 382 6.96 3.92 -19.92
CA CYS A 382 6.07 4.99 -19.48
C CYS A 382 6.72 6.38 -19.50
N THR A 383 5.91 7.42 -19.45
CA THR A 383 6.39 8.77 -19.16
C THR A 383 6.85 8.90 -17.69
N PRO A 384 7.86 9.74 -17.39
CA PRO A 384 8.40 9.92 -16.03
C PRO A 384 7.35 10.17 -14.95
N ASP A 385 6.29 10.93 -15.25
CA ASP A 385 5.21 11.21 -14.31
C ASP A 385 4.46 9.95 -13.84
N LEU A 386 4.49 8.89 -14.65
CA LEU A 386 3.83 7.62 -14.37
C LEU A 386 4.80 6.57 -13.82
N ALA A 387 6.09 6.87 -13.76
CA ALA A 387 7.10 5.91 -13.36
C ALA A 387 6.83 5.31 -11.96
N PRO A 388 7.28 4.07 -11.69
CA PRO A 388 7.22 3.46 -10.37
C PRO A 388 7.93 4.30 -9.32
N LEU A 389 7.52 4.17 -8.06
CA LEU A 389 8.09 4.92 -6.95
C LEU A 389 9.61 4.76 -6.85
N ALA A 390 10.11 3.55 -7.08
CA ALA A 390 11.54 3.23 -7.05
C ALA A 390 12.37 3.98 -8.12
N ALA A 391 11.75 4.38 -9.23
CA ALA A 391 12.44 5.13 -10.29
C ALA A 391 12.55 6.63 -9.97
N ARG A 392 11.77 7.15 -9.02
CA ARG A 392 11.68 8.60 -8.78
C ARG A 392 12.97 9.23 -8.26
N SER A 393 13.75 8.51 -7.43
CA SER A 393 15.05 8.98 -6.96
C SER A 393 16.06 9.16 -8.09
N ILE A 394 15.97 8.30 -9.11
CA ILE A 394 16.87 8.30 -10.28
C ILE A 394 16.49 9.43 -11.27
N LEU A 395 15.21 9.77 -11.35
CA LEU A 395 14.68 10.74 -12.32
C LEU A 395 14.97 12.22 -11.99
N LYS A 396 15.73 12.52 -10.93
CA LYS A 396 16.05 13.89 -10.43
C LYS A 396 14.83 14.82 -10.44
N SER A 397 14.03 14.75 -9.37
CA SER A 397 12.75 15.46 -9.18
C SER A 397 12.80 17.00 -9.16
N ASP A 398 13.94 17.64 -9.48
CA ASP A 398 14.14 19.09 -9.35
C ASP A 398 14.04 19.88 -10.66
N GLU A 399 14.14 19.25 -11.83
CA GLU A 399 14.07 19.92 -13.14
C GLU A 399 12.65 20.02 -13.74
N PHE A 400 11.61 19.54 -13.05
CA PHE A 400 10.23 19.51 -13.58
C PHE A 400 9.50 20.87 -13.52
N LYS A 401 10.23 22.00 -13.58
CA LYS A 401 9.66 23.34 -13.33
C LYS A 401 8.96 23.99 -14.54
N THR A 402 9.06 23.48 -15.76
CA THR A 402 8.78 24.33 -16.95
C THR A 402 7.78 23.80 -17.98
N HIS A 403 7.01 22.74 -17.76
CA HIS A 403 5.96 22.37 -18.72
C HIS A 403 4.57 22.21 -18.10
N GLU A 404 3.90 23.37 -18.00
CA GLU A 404 2.51 23.56 -17.61
C GLU A 404 1.51 22.91 -18.59
N MET A 405 0.42 22.41 -17.99
CA MET A 405 -0.98 22.37 -18.45
C MET A 405 -1.36 21.77 -19.82
N ARG A 406 -0.45 21.40 -20.72
CA ARG A 406 -0.77 20.71 -22.00
C ARG A 406 -0.59 19.18 -21.99
N THR A 407 -0.07 18.60 -20.91
CA THR A 407 0.58 17.27 -20.90
C THR A 407 -0.32 16.04 -20.70
N CYS A 408 -1.64 16.17 -20.54
CA CYS A 408 -2.51 14.96 -20.55
C CYS A 408 -2.55 14.32 -21.96
N ARG A 409 -2.27 15.07 -23.03
CA ARG A 409 -2.31 14.58 -24.42
C ARG A 409 -1.11 13.73 -24.84
N SER A 410 -0.01 13.70 -24.08
CA SER A 410 1.23 12.98 -24.45
C SER A 410 1.68 11.90 -23.46
N GLN A 411 0.89 11.62 -22.42
CA GLN A 411 1.21 10.54 -21.48
C GLN A 411 1.09 9.17 -22.16
N GLN A 412 2.14 8.38 -22.03
CA GLN A 412 2.22 7.04 -22.60
C GLN A 412 2.52 6.06 -21.48
N LEU A 413 1.83 4.92 -21.52
CA LEU A 413 2.08 3.78 -20.67
C LEU A 413 1.81 2.51 -21.45
N HIS A 414 2.80 1.62 -21.43
CA HIS A 414 2.73 0.24 -21.84
C HIS A 414 3.35 -0.61 -20.74
N LEU A 415 2.54 -1.42 -20.08
CA LEU A 415 2.96 -2.39 -19.08
C LEU A 415 2.50 -3.77 -19.53
N ARG A 416 3.44 -4.69 -19.68
CA ARG A 416 3.19 -6.09 -19.98
C ARG A 416 3.70 -6.93 -18.81
N MET A 417 2.82 -7.72 -18.23
CA MET A 417 3.09 -8.65 -17.15
C MET A 417 2.98 -10.08 -17.69
N SER A 418 4.09 -10.80 -17.68
CA SER A 418 4.15 -12.22 -18.04
C SER A 418 4.31 -13.02 -16.77
N VAL A 419 3.42 -13.98 -16.56
CA VAL A 419 3.43 -14.85 -15.38
C VAL A 419 3.79 -16.27 -15.82
N VAL A 420 4.77 -16.86 -15.15
CA VAL A 420 5.21 -18.24 -15.30
C VAL A 420 5.02 -18.94 -13.95
N CYS A 421 4.14 -19.92 -13.91
CA CYS A 421 3.73 -20.66 -12.73
C CYS A 421 3.89 -22.16 -12.97
N PRO A 422 5.05 -22.75 -12.64
CA PRO A 422 5.26 -24.19 -12.78
C PRO A 422 4.28 -25.00 -11.90
N ALA A 423 3.88 -24.46 -10.75
CA ALA A 423 2.97 -25.10 -9.80
C ALA A 423 1.56 -25.35 -10.33
N SER A 424 1.09 -24.53 -11.28
CA SER A 424 -0.25 -24.71 -11.85
C SER A 424 -0.30 -25.90 -12.82
N LEU A 425 0.81 -26.22 -13.49
CA LEU A 425 0.91 -27.39 -14.39
C LEU A 425 0.66 -28.71 -13.63
N ALA A 426 1.17 -28.82 -12.40
CA ALA A 426 0.92 -29.98 -11.54
C ALA A 426 -0.58 -30.19 -11.24
N ASN A 427 -1.38 -29.14 -11.33
CA ASN A 427 -2.84 -29.17 -11.10
C ASN A 427 -3.65 -29.09 -12.40
N ARG A 428 -3.02 -29.32 -13.57
CA ARG A 428 -3.64 -29.19 -14.90
C ARG A 428 -4.24 -27.81 -15.18
N LEU A 429 -3.69 -26.78 -14.55
CA LEU A 429 -4.04 -25.39 -14.77
C LEU A 429 -2.99 -24.71 -15.68
N PRO A 430 -3.34 -23.62 -16.39
CA PRO A 430 -2.40 -22.92 -17.26
C PRO A 430 -1.13 -22.51 -16.52
N GLY A 431 0.02 -22.94 -17.07
CA GLY A 431 1.35 -22.63 -16.56
C GLY A 431 1.77 -21.18 -16.78
N ASN A 432 1.18 -20.51 -17.77
CA ASN A 432 1.59 -19.18 -18.17
C ASN A 432 0.39 -18.32 -18.54
N PHE A 433 0.44 -17.02 -18.25
CA PHE A 433 -0.49 -16.06 -18.83
C PHE A 433 0.15 -14.67 -18.95
N VAL A 434 -0.39 -13.87 -19.86
CA VAL A 434 0.04 -12.48 -20.08
C VAL A 434 -1.12 -11.53 -19.77
N TRP A 435 -0.79 -10.46 -19.07
CA TRP A 435 -1.69 -9.34 -18.82
C TRP A 435 -1.04 -8.05 -19.30
N GLU A 436 -1.78 -7.24 -20.06
CA GLU A 436 -1.25 -6.00 -20.64
C GLU A 436 -2.12 -4.79 -20.32
N LEU A 437 -1.45 -3.65 -20.13
CA LEU A 437 -2.05 -2.34 -19.98
C LEU A 437 -1.38 -1.36 -20.94
N ARG A 438 -2.15 -0.84 -21.90
CA ARG A 438 -1.68 0.13 -22.90
C ARG A 438 -2.53 1.41 -22.86
N THR A 439 -1.92 2.55 -23.19
CA THR A 439 -2.61 3.84 -23.36
C THR A 439 -2.03 4.62 -24.55
N PRO A 440 -2.88 5.30 -25.36
CA PRO A 440 -4.32 5.46 -25.20
C PRO A 440 -5.09 4.20 -25.62
N ARG A 441 -6.04 3.73 -24.80
CA ARG A 441 -7.08 2.83 -25.29
C ARG A 441 -8.01 3.74 -26.12
N ARG A 442 -7.81 3.80 -27.44
CA ARG A 442 -8.78 4.48 -28.31
C ARG A 442 -10.13 3.83 -28.04
N ILE A 443 -11.13 4.64 -27.70
CA ILE A 443 -12.52 4.24 -27.90
C ILE A 443 -12.60 4.11 -29.42
N PHE A 444 -12.75 2.91 -29.94
CA PHE A 444 -13.17 2.76 -31.33
C PHE A 444 -14.57 3.35 -31.38
N THR A 445 -14.68 4.60 -31.83
CA THR A 445 -15.95 5.11 -32.32
C THR A 445 -16.30 4.29 -33.56
N VAL A 446 -17.58 3.96 -33.70
CA VAL A 446 -18.17 3.05 -34.71
C VAL A 446 -18.01 3.54 -36.16
N GLU A 447 -17.08 4.45 -36.45
CA GLU A 447 -16.84 5.00 -37.78
C GLU A 447 -15.59 4.45 -38.49
N ASP A 448 -14.86 3.51 -37.87
CA ASP A 448 -13.72 2.82 -38.51
C ASP A 448 -14.02 1.33 -38.82
N LEU A 449 -15.20 1.03 -39.37
CA LEU A 449 -15.54 -0.27 -39.97
C LEU A 449 -16.02 -0.10 -41.41
#